data_AF-A0A9N8LEH0-F1
#
_entry.id   AF-A0A9N8LEH0-F1
#
_cell.length_a   1.000
_cell.length_b   1.000
_cell.length_c   1.000
_cell.angle_alpha   90.00
_cell.angle_beta   90.00
_cell.angle_gamma   90.00
#
_symmetry.space_group_name_H-M   'P 1'
#
loop_
_entity.id
_entity.type
_entity.pdbx_description
1 polymer ?
#
loop_
_entity_poly.entity_id
_entity_poly.type
_entity_poly.pdbx_seq_one_letter_code
_entity_poly.pdbx_strand_id
1 'polypeptide(L)'
;PADSGKRRGLLSAYPRTTERENWLRAAYPTDSNGVVQFTSIFPGYYTGRATHVHARAYTDWTPLPNGSYVGGPLAHIGQFFFEDELNDSIDKLAPYSENPIRHTIGRTRNWADSLDIFNTAQEGGYQPTFDIDFLGHVLSQGLVGYVTMGINMSQVFEHSAWDPQSSRPKFS
;
A
#
# COMPACT_ATOMS: atom_id res chain seq x y z
N PRO A 1 10.84 4.88 12.78
CA PRO A 1 10.88 3.43 13.07
C PRO A 1 9.77 3.14 14.08
N ALA A 2 9.18 1.95 14.09
CA ALA A 2 8.37 1.56 15.24
C ALA A 2 9.31 1.52 16.48
N ASP A 3 8.89 2.14 17.56
CA ASP A 3 9.60 2.15 18.85
C ASP A 3 9.37 0.86 19.66
N SER A 4 8.31 0.12 19.30
CA SER A 4 7.78 -1.04 20.02
C SER A 4 7.14 -2.06 19.06
N GLY A 5 6.77 -3.24 19.59
CA GLY A 5 6.11 -4.31 18.85
C GLY A 5 7.03 -5.15 17.94
N LYS A 6 6.43 -6.10 17.21
CA LYS A 6 7.12 -7.05 16.31
C LYS A 6 7.99 -6.36 15.23
N ARG A 7 7.82 -5.06 15.01
CA ARG A 7 8.45 -4.28 13.92
C ARG A 7 9.46 -3.24 14.41
N ARG A 8 9.85 -3.30 15.70
CA ARG A 8 10.80 -2.38 16.32
C ARG A 8 12.15 -2.36 15.60
N GLY A 9 12.68 -1.18 15.30
CA GLY A 9 14.00 -1.01 14.70
C GLY A 9 14.08 -1.24 13.19
N LEU A 10 13.00 -1.66 12.55
CA LEU A 10 12.95 -1.85 11.10
C LEU A 10 12.73 -0.49 10.42
N LEU A 11 13.76 0.00 9.73
CA LEU A 11 13.70 1.22 8.92
C LEU A 11 13.42 0.84 7.46
N SER A 12 12.58 1.64 6.78
CA SER A 12 12.69 1.74 5.32
C SER A 12 14.08 2.26 5.01
N ALA A 13 14.89 1.47 4.29
CA ALA A 13 16.25 1.83 3.89
C ALA A 13 16.31 3.02 2.92
N TYR A 14 15.16 3.50 2.45
CA TYR A 14 15.05 4.54 1.44
C TYR A 14 14.30 5.76 1.99
N PRO A 15 15.01 6.74 2.59
CA PRO A 15 14.41 8.04 2.88
C PRO A 15 14.00 8.72 1.57
N ARG A 16 12.81 9.34 1.56
CA ARG A 16 12.31 10.12 0.42
C ARG A 16 13.31 11.27 0.15
N THR A 17 13.84 11.35 -1.07
CA THR A 17 14.77 12.41 -1.48
C THR A 17 14.05 13.63 -2.07
N THR A 18 12.74 13.52 -2.35
CA THR A 18 11.89 14.57 -2.93
C THR A 18 10.58 14.75 -2.15
N GLU A 19 10.55 15.72 -1.24
CA GLU A 19 9.41 15.90 -0.32
C GLU A 19 8.12 16.42 -0.98
N ARG A 20 8.23 17.01 -2.19
CA ARG A 20 7.11 17.68 -2.88
C ARG A 20 6.39 16.83 -3.93
N GLU A 21 6.80 15.59 -4.14
CA GLU A 21 6.31 14.77 -5.26
C GLU A 21 5.22 13.79 -4.84
N ASN A 22 3.97 14.04 -5.23
CA ASN A 22 2.83 13.25 -4.75
C ASN A 22 2.36 12.14 -5.72
N TRP A 23 3.23 11.68 -6.62
CA TRP A 23 2.91 10.54 -7.49
C TRP A 23 2.67 9.26 -6.66
N LEU A 24 1.79 8.39 -7.18
CA LEU A 24 1.36 7.13 -6.54
C LEU A 24 0.78 7.31 -5.12
N ARG A 25 0.16 8.47 -4.88
CA ARG A 25 -0.59 8.78 -3.66
C ARG A 25 -1.94 9.34 -4.06
N ALA A 26 -2.99 8.82 -3.45
CA ALA A 26 -4.33 9.31 -3.63
C ALA A 26 -5.11 9.10 -2.34
N ALA A 27 -6.15 9.89 -2.18
CA ALA A 27 -7.15 9.69 -1.17
C ALA A 27 -8.43 10.34 -1.60
N TYR A 28 -9.52 9.64 -1.33
CA TYR A 28 -10.84 9.99 -1.82
C TYR A 28 -11.87 9.40 -0.86
N PRO A 29 -12.99 10.09 -0.60
CA PRO A 29 -14.07 9.51 0.17
C PRO A 29 -14.62 8.26 -0.52
N THR A 30 -15.07 7.30 0.29
CA THR A 30 -15.90 6.21 -0.21
C THR A 30 -17.27 6.72 -0.61
N ASP A 31 -17.90 6.06 -1.58
CA ASP A 31 -19.28 6.32 -1.95
C ASP A 31 -20.28 5.77 -0.91
N SER A 32 -21.58 5.84 -1.21
CA SER A 32 -22.66 5.34 -0.34
C SER A 32 -22.63 3.83 -0.12
N ASN A 33 -21.88 3.09 -0.92
CA ASN A 33 -21.71 1.64 -0.80
C ASN A 33 -20.38 1.27 -0.10
N GLY A 34 -19.60 2.26 0.35
CA GLY A 34 -18.30 2.04 0.96
C GLY A 34 -17.18 1.77 -0.05
N VAL A 35 -17.39 2.08 -1.33
CA VAL A 35 -16.42 1.82 -2.40
C VAL A 35 -15.61 3.06 -2.73
N VAL A 36 -14.31 2.87 -2.97
CA VAL A 36 -13.41 3.89 -3.53
C VAL A 36 -12.59 3.26 -4.64
N GLN A 37 -12.37 3.98 -5.73
CA GLN A 37 -11.59 3.52 -6.88
C GLN A 37 -10.41 4.45 -7.13
N PHE A 38 -9.26 3.86 -7.41
CA PHE A 38 -8.05 4.55 -7.82
C PHE A 38 -7.52 3.97 -9.12
N THR A 39 -6.95 4.83 -9.98
CA THR A 39 -6.20 4.39 -11.16
C THR A 39 -4.73 4.65 -10.90
N SER A 40 -3.89 3.63 -11.06
CA SER A 40 -2.45 3.68 -10.83
C SER A 40 -1.74 2.72 -11.78
N ILE A 41 -0.42 2.76 -11.79
CA ILE A 41 0.41 1.68 -12.32
C ILE A 41 0.53 0.56 -11.29
N PHE A 42 0.91 -0.64 -11.75
CA PHE A 42 1.29 -1.74 -10.87
C PHE A 42 2.54 -1.35 -10.06
N PRO A 43 2.61 -1.63 -8.75
CA PRO A 43 3.75 -1.21 -7.94
C PRO A 43 5.04 -1.96 -8.28
N GLY A 44 6.16 -1.25 -8.29
CA GLY A 44 7.48 -1.87 -8.31
C GLY A 44 7.83 -2.53 -6.98
N TYR A 45 8.93 -3.29 -6.95
CA TYR A 45 9.45 -3.94 -5.75
C TYR A 45 10.81 -3.38 -5.33
N TYR A 46 11.08 -3.48 -4.03
CA TYR A 46 12.34 -3.09 -3.42
C TYR A 46 12.81 -4.17 -2.43
N THR A 47 14.10 -4.14 -2.10
CA THR A 47 14.76 -5.20 -1.36
C THR A 47 14.06 -5.53 -0.04
N GLY A 48 13.79 -6.83 0.15
CA GLY A 48 13.32 -7.39 1.42
C GLY A 48 11.83 -7.22 1.70
N ARG A 49 11.06 -6.60 0.80
CA ARG A 49 9.62 -6.39 0.99
C ARG A 49 8.82 -7.07 -0.11
N ALA A 50 7.76 -7.77 0.28
CA ALA A 50 6.76 -8.24 -0.66
C ALA A 50 6.13 -7.05 -1.39
N THR A 51 5.64 -7.21 -2.61
CA THR A 51 5.08 -6.08 -3.37
C THR A 51 3.71 -5.70 -2.85
N HIS A 52 3.51 -4.42 -2.55
CA HIS A 52 2.34 -3.96 -1.82
C HIS A 52 1.86 -2.57 -2.21
N VAL A 53 0.59 -2.31 -1.89
CA VAL A 53 -0.04 -0.99 -1.84
C VAL A 53 -0.34 -0.67 -0.38
N HIS A 54 0.04 0.52 0.08
CA HIS A 54 -0.32 1.00 1.41
C HIS A 54 -1.76 1.51 1.44
N ALA A 55 -2.49 1.19 2.52
CA ALA A 55 -3.83 1.69 2.76
C ALA A 55 -3.95 2.35 4.14
N ARG A 56 -4.73 3.44 4.20
CA ARG A 56 -5.15 4.09 5.44
C ARG A 56 -6.62 4.44 5.33
N ALA A 57 -7.39 4.15 6.38
CA ALA A 57 -8.80 4.50 6.45
C ALA A 57 -9.04 5.48 7.59
N TYR A 58 -9.61 6.63 7.26
CA TYR A 58 -10.03 7.65 8.20
C TYR A 58 -11.55 7.61 8.30
N THR A 59 -12.11 7.76 9.50
CA THR A 59 -13.58 7.71 9.71
C THR A 59 -14.27 9.04 9.47
N ASP A 60 -13.48 10.11 9.37
CA ASP A 60 -13.95 11.46 9.08
C ASP A 60 -12.88 12.20 8.25
N TRP A 61 -13.26 13.26 7.56
CA TRP A 61 -12.35 14.11 6.80
C TRP A 61 -12.95 15.49 6.52
N THR A 62 -12.08 16.49 6.41
CA THR A 62 -12.47 17.88 6.09
C THR A 62 -11.77 18.34 4.82
N PRO A 63 -12.49 18.72 3.75
CA PRO A 63 -11.87 19.30 2.55
C PRO A 63 -11.23 20.65 2.86
N LEU A 64 -10.12 20.95 2.17
CA LEU A 64 -9.44 22.23 2.23
C LEU A 64 -9.63 23.00 0.90
N PRO A 65 -9.64 24.35 0.92
CA PRO A 65 -9.85 25.16 -0.29
C PRO A 65 -8.83 24.93 -1.42
N ASN A 66 -7.65 24.39 -1.09
CA ASN A 66 -6.59 24.07 -2.03
C ASN A 66 -6.75 22.69 -2.71
N GLY A 67 -7.88 22.00 -2.49
CA GLY A 67 -8.14 20.66 -3.04
C GLY A 67 -7.51 19.49 -2.27
N SER A 68 -6.80 19.76 -1.17
CA SER A 68 -6.39 18.73 -0.20
C SER A 68 -7.47 18.50 0.86
N TYR A 69 -7.21 17.63 1.83
CA TYR A 69 -8.12 17.37 2.95
C TYR A 69 -7.33 17.12 4.23
N VAL A 70 -8.01 17.27 5.37
CA VAL A 70 -7.51 16.84 6.68
C VAL A 70 -8.25 15.56 7.05
N GLY A 71 -7.53 14.46 7.22
CA GLY A 71 -8.10 13.22 7.76
C GLY A 71 -8.43 13.36 9.24
N GLY A 72 -9.60 12.86 9.65
CA GLY A 72 -10.04 12.75 11.04
C GLY A 72 -9.39 11.56 11.76
N PRO A 73 -10.13 10.83 12.63
CA PRO A 73 -9.59 9.67 13.33
C PRO A 73 -9.14 8.58 12.34
N LEU A 74 -7.92 8.09 12.51
CA LEU A 74 -7.38 6.98 11.73
C LEU A 74 -7.90 5.66 12.32
N ALA A 75 -8.71 4.92 11.57
CA ALA A 75 -9.29 3.64 12.01
C ALA A 75 -8.49 2.43 11.55
N HIS A 76 -7.73 2.53 10.46
CA HIS A 76 -6.96 1.40 9.95
C HIS A 76 -5.70 1.83 9.20
N ILE A 77 -4.62 1.04 9.36
CA ILE A 77 -3.40 1.10 8.57
C ILE A 77 -3.08 -0.31 8.10
N GLY A 78 -2.99 -0.50 6.78
CA GLY A 78 -2.77 -1.81 6.18
C GLY A 78 -1.88 -1.77 4.96
N GLN A 79 -1.59 -2.97 4.45
CA GLN A 79 -0.93 -3.20 3.18
C GLN A 79 -1.68 -4.28 2.43
N PHE A 80 -1.95 -4.05 1.15
CA PHE A 80 -2.50 -5.04 0.24
C PHE A 80 -1.39 -5.56 -0.67
N PHE A 81 -1.46 -6.83 -1.01
CA PHE A 81 -0.44 -7.56 -1.75
C PHE A 81 -1.02 -8.13 -3.05
N PHE A 82 -0.16 -8.74 -3.86
CA PHE A 82 -0.54 -9.38 -5.12
C PHE A 82 -0.03 -10.81 -5.11
N GLU A 83 -0.76 -11.71 -5.77
CA GLU A 83 -0.32 -13.09 -5.91
C GLU A 83 1.08 -13.19 -6.54
N ASP A 84 1.87 -14.11 -6.02
CA ASP A 84 3.27 -14.28 -6.43
C ASP A 84 3.41 -14.65 -7.92
N GLU A 85 2.43 -15.36 -8.48
CA GLU A 85 2.38 -15.70 -9.91
C GLU A 85 2.12 -14.47 -10.82
N LEU A 86 1.27 -13.54 -10.37
CA LEU A 86 1.03 -12.29 -11.09
C LEU A 86 2.29 -11.43 -11.07
N ASN A 87 2.96 -11.34 -9.92
CA ASN A 87 4.22 -10.63 -9.78
C ASN A 87 5.30 -11.15 -10.75
N ASP A 88 5.44 -12.48 -10.87
CA ASP A 88 6.39 -13.10 -11.81
C ASP A 88 6.06 -12.79 -13.28
N SER A 89 4.78 -12.60 -13.59
CA SER A 89 4.32 -12.23 -14.94
C SER A 89 4.60 -10.76 -15.23
N ILE A 90 4.36 -9.87 -14.26
CA ILE A 90 4.66 -8.43 -14.36
C ILE A 90 6.17 -8.20 -14.55
N ASP A 91 7.03 -8.94 -13.85
CA ASP A 91 8.50 -8.80 -13.92
C ASP A 91 9.11 -9.10 -15.31
N LYS A 92 8.30 -9.61 -16.24
CA LYS A 92 8.70 -9.86 -17.64
C LYS A 92 8.36 -8.70 -18.57
N LEU A 93 7.56 -7.73 -18.10
CA LEU A 93 7.10 -6.61 -18.90
C LEU A 93 7.97 -5.37 -18.66
N ALA A 94 8.21 -4.57 -19.70
CA ALA A 94 8.78 -3.24 -19.53
C ALA A 94 7.77 -2.30 -18.82
N PRO A 95 8.22 -1.41 -17.92
CA PRO A 95 9.60 -1.21 -17.48
C PRO A 95 10.03 -2.11 -16.30
N TYR A 96 9.15 -2.96 -15.77
CA TYR A 96 9.41 -3.79 -14.59
C TYR A 96 10.58 -4.77 -14.77
N SER A 97 10.78 -5.26 -15.99
CA SER A 97 11.92 -6.11 -16.37
C SER A 97 13.28 -5.45 -16.18
N GLU A 98 13.33 -4.12 -16.07
CA GLU A 98 14.56 -3.32 -15.93
C GLU A 98 14.90 -3.03 -14.46
N ASN A 99 14.14 -3.57 -13.49
CA ASN A 99 14.45 -3.37 -12.08
C ASN A 99 15.84 -3.98 -11.75
N PRO A 100 16.83 -3.17 -11.30
CA PRO A 100 18.19 -3.67 -11.05
C PRO A 100 18.25 -4.74 -9.94
N ILE A 101 17.27 -4.75 -9.02
CA ILE A 101 17.21 -5.74 -7.94
C ILE A 101 16.98 -7.15 -8.51
N ARG A 102 16.39 -7.27 -9.71
CA ARG A 102 16.22 -8.54 -10.44
C ARG A 102 17.53 -9.33 -10.59
N HIS A 103 18.66 -8.63 -10.74
CA HIS A 103 19.97 -9.24 -10.95
C HIS A 103 20.78 -9.44 -9.66
N THR A 104 20.20 -9.14 -8.50
CA THR A 104 20.85 -9.32 -7.19
C THR A 104 20.11 -10.38 -6.38
N ILE A 105 19.28 -9.96 -5.43
CA ILE A 105 18.47 -10.86 -4.60
C ILE A 105 17.13 -11.23 -5.23
N GLY A 106 16.74 -10.55 -6.31
CA GLY A 106 15.43 -10.72 -6.93
C GLY A 106 14.28 -10.15 -6.09
N ARG A 107 13.05 -10.43 -6.53
CA ARG A 107 11.83 -10.04 -5.84
C ARG A 107 11.64 -10.89 -4.58
N THR A 108 11.25 -10.24 -3.48
CA THR A 108 10.83 -10.94 -2.26
C THR A 108 9.42 -11.50 -2.44
N ARG A 109 9.28 -12.81 -2.23
CA ARG A 109 7.99 -13.51 -2.22
C ARG A 109 7.12 -13.04 -1.05
N ASN A 110 5.80 -13.17 -1.18
CA ASN A 110 4.86 -12.71 -0.16
C ASN A 110 5.16 -13.28 1.23
N TRP A 111 5.33 -14.60 1.34
CA TRP A 111 5.64 -15.30 2.60
C TRP A 111 7.01 -14.94 3.20
N ALA A 112 7.90 -14.32 2.41
CA ALA A 112 9.25 -13.92 2.81
C ALA A 112 9.38 -12.42 3.10
N ASP A 113 8.26 -11.68 3.21
CA ASP A 113 8.29 -10.27 3.59
C ASP A 113 9.06 -10.07 4.90
N SER A 114 10.17 -9.33 4.86
CA SER A 114 11.07 -9.20 6.01
C SER A 114 10.45 -8.55 7.25
N LEU A 115 9.31 -7.86 7.08
CA LEU A 115 8.56 -7.24 8.16
C LEU A 115 7.38 -8.11 8.63
N ASP A 116 7.25 -9.32 8.08
CA ASP A 116 6.19 -10.28 8.34
C ASP A 116 4.78 -9.68 8.12
N ILE A 117 4.67 -8.64 7.29
CA ILE A 117 3.40 -7.90 7.12
C ILE A 117 2.40 -8.75 6.34
N PHE A 118 2.86 -9.50 5.34
CA PHE A 118 1.99 -10.40 4.60
C PHE A 118 1.34 -11.47 5.49
N ASN A 119 2.13 -12.14 6.34
CA ASN A 119 1.61 -13.18 7.22
C ASN A 119 0.73 -12.60 8.33
N THR A 120 1.15 -11.50 8.96
CA THR A 120 0.34 -10.83 9.99
C THR A 120 -0.96 -10.23 9.44
N ALA A 121 -0.99 -9.79 8.18
CA ALA A 121 -2.20 -9.31 7.53
C ALA A 121 -3.21 -10.43 7.22
N GLN A 122 -2.82 -11.70 7.30
CA GLN A 122 -3.71 -12.86 7.17
C GLN A 122 -4.20 -13.40 8.52
N GLU A 123 -3.67 -12.90 9.64
CA GLU A 123 -4.12 -13.32 10.98
C GLU A 123 -5.63 -13.09 11.13
N GLY A 124 -6.38 -14.09 11.60
CA GLY A 124 -7.84 -14.01 11.71
C GLY A 124 -8.60 -14.35 10.43
N GLY A 125 -7.92 -14.87 9.40
CA GLY A 125 -8.55 -15.35 8.16
C GLY A 125 -8.82 -14.27 7.13
N TYR A 126 -8.19 -13.10 7.26
CA TYR A 126 -8.26 -12.04 6.26
C TYR A 126 -7.42 -12.40 5.03
N GLN A 127 -7.88 -11.95 3.86
CA GLN A 127 -7.14 -12.09 2.60
C GLN A 127 -6.62 -10.71 2.17
N PRO A 128 -5.33 -10.40 2.38
CA PRO A 128 -4.77 -9.10 2.04
C PRO A 128 -4.29 -9.03 0.59
N THR A 129 -4.53 -10.07 -0.23
CA THR A 129 -4.22 -10.04 -1.66
C THR A 129 -5.39 -9.46 -2.45
N PHE A 130 -5.07 -8.68 -3.48
CA PHE A 130 -6.07 -8.28 -4.45
C PHE A 130 -6.55 -9.49 -5.25
N ASP A 131 -7.86 -9.59 -5.43
CA ASP A 131 -8.43 -10.35 -6.55
C ASP A 131 -8.24 -9.53 -7.82
N ILE A 132 -7.80 -10.18 -8.91
CA ILE A 132 -7.33 -9.50 -10.12
C ILE A 132 -8.03 -10.06 -11.35
N ASP A 133 -8.63 -9.15 -12.12
CA ASP A 133 -9.13 -9.40 -13.46
C ASP A 133 -8.30 -8.64 -14.50
N PHE A 134 -8.17 -9.21 -15.69
CA PHE A 134 -7.48 -8.55 -16.79
C PHE A 134 -8.49 -7.67 -17.54
N LEU A 135 -8.09 -6.43 -17.87
CA LEU A 135 -8.93 -5.52 -18.67
C LEU A 135 -9.06 -5.98 -20.13
N GLY A 136 -8.19 -6.88 -20.58
CA GLY A 136 -8.21 -7.45 -21.92
C GLY A 136 -7.64 -8.86 -21.95
N HIS A 137 -7.21 -9.30 -23.12
CA HIS A 137 -6.71 -10.66 -23.33
C HIS A 137 -5.26 -10.85 -22.90
N VAL A 138 -4.50 -9.75 -22.72
CA VAL A 138 -3.11 -9.79 -22.29
C VAL A 138 -2.85 -8.82 -21.14
N LEU A 139 -1.87 -9.16 -20.30
CA LEU A 139 -1.52 -8.44 -19.08
C LEU A 139 -1.20 -6.95 -19.31
N SER A 140 -0.57 -6.62 -20.45
CA SER A 140 -0.19 -5.23 -20.79
C SER A 140 -1.38 -4.32 -21.11
N GLN A 141 -2.58 -4.86 -21.30
CA GLN A 141 -3.81 -4.08 -21.51
C GLN A 141 -4.39 -3.54 -20.18
N GLY A 142 -3.85 -3.98 -19.05
CA GLY A 142 -4.18 -3.47 -17.73
C GLY A 142 -4.96 -4.46 -16.87
N LEU A 143 -5.14 -4.08 -15.62
CA LEU A 143 -5.71 -4.90 -14.55
C LEU A 143 -6.80 -4.14 -13.84
N VAL A 144 -7.82 -4.86 -13.38
CA VAL A 144 -8.73 -4.41 -12.32
C VAL A 144 -8.42 -5.23 -11.09
N GLY A 145 -8.05 -4.55 -10.00
CA GLY A 145 -7.86 -5.18 -8.71
C GLY A 145 -8.95 -4.75 -7.74
N TYR A 146 -9.52 -5.70 -7.02
CA TYR A 146 -10.46 -5.43 -5.94
C TYR A 146 -10.03 -6.16 -4.67
N VAL A 147 -10.27 -5.51 -3.53
CA VAL A 147 -9.97 -6.04 -2.20
C VAL A 147 -11.01 -5.47 -1.23
N THR A 148 -11.52 -6.30 -0.34
CA THR A 148 -12.47 -5.88 0.69
C THR A 148 -11.74 -5.71 2.01
N MET A 149 -11.90 -4.57 2.65
CA MET A 149 -11.28 -4.24 3.93
C MET A 149 -12.36 -4.03 4.99
N GLY A 150 -12.40 -4.91 6.00
CA GLY A 150 -13.17 -4.67 7.21
C GLY A 150 -12.42 -3.72 8.14
N ILE A 151 -13.09 -2.65 8.59
CA ILE A 151 -12.51 -1.69 9.53
C ILE A 151 -13.37 -1.59 10.79
N ASN A 152 -12.70 -1.47 11.95
CA ASN A 152 -13.38 -1.17 13.20
C ASN A 152 -13.54 0.35 13.32
N MET A 153 -14.76 0.85 13.06
CA MET A 153 -15.07 2.29 13.07
C MET A 153 -14.93 2.94 14.46
N SER A 154 -14.87 2.14 15.53
CA SER A 154 -14.65 2.63 16.89
C SER A 154 -13.17 2.63 17.30
N GLN A 155 -12.29 2.07 16.48
CA GLN A 155 -10.85 2.11 16.72
C GLN A 155 -10.29 3.45 16.28
N VAL A 156 -9.47 4.06 17.14
CA VAL A 156 -8.75 5.30 16.84
C VAL A 156 -7.27 5.06 17.11
N PHE A 157 -6.46 5.15 16.07
CA PHE A 157 -5.02 5.27 16.20
C PHE A 157 -4.69 6.75 16.47
N GLU A 158 -4.16 7.06 17.65
CA GLU A 158 -3.68 8.39 18.01
C GLU A 158 -2.49 8.78 17.07
N HIS A 159 -2.56 9.99 16.47
CA HIS A 159 -1.65 10.61 15.46
C HIS A 159 -1.88 10.22 13.97
N SER A 160 -1.86 11.10 12.95
CA SER A 160 -1.64 12.55 12.78
C SER A 160 -2.36 12.97 11.48
N ALA A 161 -2.78 14.24 11.37
CA ALA A 161 -3.42 14.81 10.18
C ALA A 161 -2.68 14.39 8.89
N TRP A 162 -3.41 13.94 7.88
CA TRP A 162 -2.82 13.66 6.56
C TRP A 162 -2.26 14.96 5.98
N ASP A 163 -0.94 15.01 5.81
CA ASP A 163 -0.24 16.07 5.09
C ASP A 163 0.39 15.45 3.84
N PRO A 164 -0.01 15.89 2.62
CA PRO A 164 0.57 15.38 1.37
C PRO A 164 2.09 15.60 1.29
N GLN A 165 2.65 16.50 2.07
CA GLN A 165 4.09 16.79 2.13
C GLN A 165 4.82 16.01 3.24
N SER A 166 4.12 15.44 4.23
CA SER A 166 4.80 14.74 5.34
C SER A 166 5.19 13.30 4.97
N SER A 167 6.46 12.97 5.24
CA SER A 167 7.08 11.70 4.87
C SER A 167 7.07 10.63 5.98
N ARG A 168 6.48 10.90 7.16
CA ARG A 168 6.49 9.96 8.28
C ARG A 168 5.19 10.00 9.07
N PRO A 169 4.47 8.87 9.26
CA PRO A 169 3.73 8.71 10.51
C PRO A 169 4.74 8.81 11.65
N LYS A 170 4.61 9.83 12.50
CA LYS A 170 5.28 9.83 13.80
C LYS A 170 4.54 8.81 14.65
N PHE A 171 5.17 7.66 14.86
CA PHE A 171 4.76 6.71 15.88
C PHE A 171 5.38 7.17 17.20
N SER A 172 4.56 7.25 18.24
CA SER A 172 4.95 7.39 19.64
C SER A 172 4.32 6.27 20.44
#